data_AF-A0A5N9I0E1-F1
#
_entry.id   AF-A0A5N9I0E1-F1
#
_cell.length_a   1.000
_cell.length_b   1.000
_cell.length_c   1.000
_cell.angle_alpha   90.00
_cell.angle_beta   90.00
_cell.angle_gamma   90.00
#
_symmetry.space_group_name_H-M   'P 1'
#
loop_
_entity.id
_entity.type
_entity.pdbx_description
1 polymer ?
#
loop_
_entity_poly.entity_id
_entity_poly.type
_entity_poly.pdbx_seq_one_letter_code
_entity_poly.pdbx_strand_id
1 'polypeptide(L)'
;MKQYPCSKEQKAILAELCSEYLFIVTPFVFLVAIKLYAYSWKDIFLAADWSLVSCIIFGQIAVRTSRAAIKNRTVDDRHFSWYSSKRFFLVAMSLLVYFGMIAKPTLCLGFGQLGLFALASLFHFKDGVAAKAIEHRTLTTV
;
A
#
# COMPACT_ATOMS: atom_id res chain seq x y z
N MET A 1 4.26 -28.36 11.38
CA MET A 1 5.49 -27.64 11.78
C MET A 1 5.49 -26.26 11.11
N LYS A 2 5.71 -25.19 11.88
CA LYS A 2 5.71 -23.81 11.39
C LYS A 2 7.05 -23.56 10.71
N GLN A 3 7.14 -23.84 9.41
CA GLN A 3 8.37 -23.61 8.64
C GLN A 3 8.56 -22.10 8.51
N TYR A 4 9.50 -21.57 9.28
CA TYR A 4 9.98 -20.19 9.14
C TYR A 4 10.77 -20.13 7.83
N PRO A 5 10.43 -19.25 6.88
CA PRO A 5 11.16 -19.16 5.62
C PRO A 5 12.65 -18.89 5.91
N CYS A 6 13.52 -19.56 5.16
CA CYS A 6 14.96 -19.38 5.27
C CYS A 6 15.31 -17.90 5.13
N SER A 7 16.26 -17.38 5.91
CA SER A 7 16.64 -15.95 5.94
C SER A 7 16.85 -15.34 4.53
N LYS A 8 17.30 -16.13 3.56
CA LYS A 8 17.48 -15.70 2.16
C LYS A 8 16.15 -15.48 1.42
N GLU A 9 15.15 -16.32 1.64
CA GLU A 9 13.83 -16.20 0.99
C GLU A 9 13.06 -14.97 1.50
N GLN A 10 13.10 -14.70 2.82
CA GLN A 10 12.50 -13.47 3.36
C GLN A 10 13.15 -12.23 2.76
N LYS A 11 14.47 -12.23 2.59
CA LYS A 11 15.19 -11.13 1.93
C LYS A 11 14.81 -10.98 0.46
N ALA A 12 14.61 -12.08 -0.26
CA ALA A 12 14.16 -12.05 -1.66
C ALA A 12 12.74 -11.48 -1.78
N ILE A 13 11.81 -11.92 -0.92
CA ILE A 13 10.43 -11.39 -0.86
C ILE A 13 10.47 -9.89 -0.57
N LEU A 14 11.22 -9.46 0.45
CA LEU A 14 11.35 -8.04 0.78
C LEU A 14 11.97 -7.22 -0.34
N ALA A 15 12.96 -7.76 -1.06
CA ALA A 15 13.58 -7.08 -2.20
C ALA A 15 12.58 -6.88 -3.35
N GLU A 16 11.77 -7.88 -3.66
CA GLU A 16 10.71 -7.79 -4.66
C GLU A 16 9.68 -6.72 -4.27
N LEU A 17 9.20 -6.76 -3.02
CA LEU A 17 8.27 -5.78 -2.46
C LEU A 17 8.82 -4.35 -2.45
N CYS A 18 10.11 -4.21 -2.15
CA CYS A 18 10.81 -2.93 -2.18
C CYS A 18 10.92 -2.40 -3.62
N SER A 19 11.21 -3.27 -4.59
CA SER A 19 11.25 -2.91 -6.01
C SER A 19 9.89 -2.40 -6.50
N GLU A 20 8.80 -3.09 -6.17
CA GLU A 20 7.45 -2.65 -6.51
C GLU A 20 7.12 -1.32 -5.84
N TYR A 21 7.42 -1.18 -4.55
CA TYR A 21 7.18 0.04 -3.79
C TYR A 21 7.96 1.23 -4.35
N LEU A 22 9.24 1.02 -4.69
CA LEU A 22 10.09 2.02 -5.34
C LEU A 22 9.48 2.46 -6.66
N PHE A 23 8.99 1.55 -7.50
CA PHE A 23 8.39 1.92 -8.77
C PHE A 23 7.14 2.81 -8.59
N ILE A 24 6.31 2.52 -7.59
CA ILE A 24 5.12 3.31 -7.26
C ILE A 24 5.52 4.69 -6.72
N VAL A 25 6.48 4.76 -5.81
CA VAL A 25 6.83 5.99 -5.08
C VAL A 25 7.78 6.90 -5.86
N THR A 26 8.59 6.36 -6.77
CA THR A 26 9.56 7.12 -7.59
C THR A 26 8.97 8.37 -8.26
N PRO A 27 7.87 8.31 -9.04
CA PRO A 27 7.31 9.51 -9.67
C PRO A 27 6.90 10.58 -8.63
N PHE A 28 6.48 10.17 -7.45
CA PHE A 28 6.10 11.08 -6.37
C PHE A 28 7.30 11.72 -5.68
N VAL A 29 8.42 11.01 -5.56
CA VAL A 29 9.69 11.59 -5.09
C VAL A 29 10.14 12.72 -6.03
N PHE A 30 10.01 12.52 -7.34
CA PHE A 30 10.29 13.58 -8.31
C PHE A 30 9.32 14.77 -8.18
N LEU A 31 8.03 14.52 -7.98
CA LEU A 31 7.06 15.59 -7.72
C LEU A 31 7.41 16.41 -6.48
N VAL A 32 7.83 15.74 -5.40
CA VAL A 32 8.29 16.42 -4.17
C VAL A 32 9.57 17.23 -4.43
N ALA A 33 10.53 16.68 -5.17
CA ALA A 33 11.77 17.38 -5.52
C ALA A 33 11.50 18.64 -6.36
N ILE A 34 10.63 18.54 -7.37
CA ILE A 34 10.21 19.69 -8.18
C ILE A 34 9.51 20.74 -7.32
N LYS A 35 8.63 20.31 -6.40
CA LYS A 35 7.94 21.25 -5.50
C LYS A 35 8.87 21.94 -4.51
N LEU A 36 9.87 21.23 -3.98
CA LEU A 36 10.90 21.81 -3.13
C LEU A 36 11.75 22.86 -3.87
N TYR A 37 12.02 22.61 -5.16
CA TYR A 37 12.84 23.50 -5.97
C TYR A 37 12.07 24.75 -6.43
N ALA A 38 10.81 24.59 -6.86
CA ALA A 38 10.04 25.65 -7.50
C ALA A 38 9.08 26.41 -6.55
N TYR A 39 8.76 25.85 -5.37
CA TYR A 39 7.72 26.38 -4.49
C TYR A 39 8.13 26.32 -3.01
N SER A 40 7.17 26.51 -2.10
CA SER A 40 7.42 26.45 -0.66
C SER A 40 7.33 25.03 -0.12
N TRP A 41 8.08 24.75 0.96
CA TRP A 41 8.01 23.46 1.67
C TRP A 41 6.59 23.07 2.12
N LYS A 42 5.72 24.07 2.39
CA LYS A 42 4.31 23.86 2.73
C LYS A 42 3.49 23.24 1.60
N ASP A 43 3.85 23.51 0.35
CA ASP A 43 3.13 23.03 -0.83
C ASP A 43 3.29 21.52 -1.07
N ILE A 44 4.26 20.92 -0.38
CA ILE A 44 4.45 19.47 -0.31
C ILE A 44 3.37 18.86 0.56
N PHE A 45 3.12 19.42 1.74
CA PHE A 45 2.07 18.95 2.65
C PHE A 45 0.67 19.17 2.08
N LEU A 46 0.52 20.16 1.20
CA LEU A 46 -0.74 20.50 0.54
C LEU A 46 -0.92 19.80 -0.81
N ALA A 47 0.07 19.03 -1.27
CA ALA A 47 -0.03 18.26 -2.51
C ALA A 47 -1.03 17.11 -2.31
N ALA A 48 -2.12 17.09 -3.07
CA ALA A 48 -3.11 16.00 -3.00
C ALA A 48 -2.51 14.64 -3.44
N ASP A 49 -1.36 14.67 -4.13
CA ASP A 49 -0.65 13.50 -4.64
C ASP A 49 -0.40 12.44 -3.56
N TRP A 50 -0.15 12.81 -2.29
CA TRP A 50 0.06 11.83 -1.19
C TRP A 50 -1.14 10.92 -0.97
N SER A 51 -2.34 11.49 -0.98
CA SER A 51 -3.58 10.72 -0.87
C SER A 51 -3.83 9.85 -2.11
N LEU A 52 -3.42 10.32 -3.30
CA LEU A 52 -3.48 9.54 -4.53
C LEU A 52 -2.52 8.34 -4.49
N VAL A 53 -1.28 8.51 -4.03
CA VAL A 53 -0.33 7.40 -3.84
C VAL A 53 -0.89 6.37 -2.87
N SER A 54 -1.44 6.85 -1.75
CA SER A 54 -2.05 6.00 -0.73
C SER A 54 -3.18 5.15 -1.32
N CYS A 55 -4.03 5.76 -2.14
CA CYS A 55 -5.09 5.07 -2.88
C CYS A 55 -4.53 3.97 -3.79
N ILE A 56 -3.49 4.28 -4.57
CA ILE A 56 -2.84 3.32 -5.47
C ILE A 56 -2.26 2.14 -4.68
N ILE A 57 -1.51 2.41 -3.61
CA ILE A 57 -0.92 1.37 -2.75
C ILE A 57 -2.01 0.48 -2.15
N PHE A 58 -3.05 1.06 -1.56
CA PHE A 58 -4.16 0.27 -0.99
C PHE A 58 -4.89 -0.55 -2.05
N GLY A 59 -5.09 -0.01 -3.25
CA GLY A 59 -5.68 -0.73 -4.37
C GLY A 59 -4.84 -1.95 -4.78
N GLN A 60 -3.52 -1.79 -4.88
CA GLN A 60 -2.63 -2.91 -5.21
C GLN A 60 -2.63 -4.00 -4.13
N ILE A 61 -2.61 -3.62 -2.85
CA ILE A 61 -2.71 -4.57 -1.73
C ILE A 61 -4.02 -5.34 -1.78
N ALA A 62 -5.14 -4.66 -2.04
CA ALA A 62 -6.46 -5.28 -2.14
C ALA A 62 -6.51 -6.32 -3.27
N VAL A 63 -6.01 -5.98 -4.46
CA VAL A 63 -5.96 -6.89 -5.61
C VAL A 63 -5.05 -8.08 -5.32
N ARG A 64 -3.86 -7.85 -4.76
CA ARG A 64 -2.89 -8.92 -4.42
C ARG A 64 -3.46 -9.89 -3.41
N THR A 65 -4.05 -9.38 -2.34
CA THR A 65 -4.65 -10.21 -1.29
C THR A 65 -5.83 -11.01 -1.85
N SER A 66 -6.62 -10.42 -2.73
CA SER A 66 -7.73 -11.11 -3.39
C SER A 66 -7.26 -12.26 -4.27
N ARG A 67 -6.21 -12.04 -5.07
CA ARG A 67 -5.60 -13.09 -5.88
C ARG A 67 -5.02 -14.23 -5.02
N ALA A 68 -4.34 -13.90 -3.94
CA ALA A 68 -3.76 -14.89 -3.02
C ALA A 68 -4.83 -15.73 -2.32
N ALA A 69 -5.96 -15.12 -1.95
CA ALA A 69 -7.10 -15.81 -1.34
C ALA A 69 -7.78 -16.76 -2.34
N ILE A 70 -8.07 -16.31 -3.57
CA ILE A 70 -8.66 -17.16 -4.62
C ILE A 70 -7.79 -18.38 -4.92
N LYS A 71 -6.46 -18.20 -4.94
CA LYS A 71 -5.49 -19.27 -5.19
C LYS A 71 -5.41 -20.30 -4.06
N ASN A 72 -5.85 -19.95 -2.84
CA ASN A 72 -5.84 -20.83 -1.68
C ASN A 72 -7.27 -21.16 -1.22
N ARG A 73 -7.80 -22.29 -1.72
CA ARG A 73 -9.16 -22.79 -1.47
C ARG A 73 -9.51 -23.09 -0.01
N THR A 74 -8.56 -22.95 0.91
CA THR A 74 -8.68 -23.20 2.35
C THR A 74 -8.85 -21.92 3.18
N VAL A 75 -8.85 -20.74 2.55
CA VAL A 75 -9.07 -19.46 3.24
C VAL A 75 -10.55 -19.33 3.60
N ASP A 76 -10.84 -18.99 4.86
CA ASP A 76 -12.21 -18.72 5.32
C ASP A 76 -12.77 -17.48 4.63
N ASP A 77 -13.80 -17.68 3.80
CA ASP A 77 -14.48 -16.65 3.00
C ASP A 77 -14.98 -15.48 3.86
N ARG A 78 -15.40 -15.73 5.11
CA ARG A 78 -15.91 -14.68 6.01
C ARG A 78 -14.79 -13.75 6.47
N HIS A 79 -13.64 -14.32 6.84
CA HIS A 79 -12.47 -13.55 7.27
C HIS A 79 -11.85 -12.78 6.09
N PHE A 80 -11.78 -13.41 4.91
CA PHE A 80 -11.31 -12.76 3.70
C PHE A 80 -12.24 -11.59 3.28
N SER A 81 -13.55 -11.79 3.28
CA SER A 81 -14.52 -10.75 2.91
C SER A 81 -14.44 -9.53 3.84
N TRP A 82 -14.33 -9.76 5.16
CA TRP A 82 -14.15 -8.69 6.14
C TRP A 82 -12.83 -7.93 5.94
N TYR A 83 -11.74 -8.67 5.70
CA TYR A 83 -10.44 -8.07 5.46
C TYR A 83 -10.43 -7.23 4.17
N SER A 84 -10.94 -7.79 3.08
CA SER A 84 -11.02 -7.12 1.77
C SER A 84 -11.86 -5.85 1.86
N SER A 85 -13.02 -5.91 2.52
CA SER A 85 -13.90 -4.75 2.73
C SER A 85 -13.20 -3.61 3.46
N LYS A 86 -12.39 -3.90 4.49
CA LYS A 86 -11.58 -2.88 5.18
C LYS A 86 -10.57 -2.21 4.25
N ARG A 87 -9.96 -2.96 3.33
CA ARG A 87 -8.98 -2.42 2.36
C ARG A 87 -9.67 -1.53 1.33
N PHE A 88 -10.81 -1.97 0.78
CA PHE A 88 -11.61 -1.14 -0.11
C PHE A 88 -12.13 0.13 0.58
N PHE A 89 -12.49 0.04 1.86
CA PHE A 89 -12.84 1.22 2.65
C PHE A 89 -11.66 2.20 2.76
N LEU A 90 -10.43 1.72 3.00
CA LEU A 90 -9.23 2.58 3.02
C LEU A 90 -8.92 3.21 1.66
N VAL A 91 -9.16 2.49 0.55
CA VAL A 91 -9.09 3.06 -0.81
C VAL A 91 -10.09 4.21 -0.95
N ALA A 92 -11.35 3.99 -0.57
CA ALA A 92 -12.40 5.01 -0.63
C ALA A 92 -12.06 6.22 0.26
N MET A 93 -11.54 5.99 1.47
CA MET A 93 -11.07 7.07 2.35
C MET A 93 -9.91 7.86 1.75
N SER A 94 -8.98 7.18 1.06
CA SER A 94 -7.87 7.85 0.35
C SER A 94 -8.40 8.79 -0.74
N LEU A 95 -9.38 8.33 -1.51
CA LEU A 95 -10.05 9.12 -2.55
C LEU A 95 -10.85 10.30 -1.96
N LEU A 96 -11.53 10.10 -0.84
CA LEU A 96 -12.24 11.19 -0.16
C LEU A 96 -11.28 12.29 0.31
N VAL A 97 -10.14 11.90 0.90
CA VAL A 97 -9.10 12.86 1.29
C VAL A 97 -8.50 13.55 0.07
N TYR A 98 -8.28 12.83 -1.03
CA TYR A 98 -7.85 13.40 -2.30
C TYR A 98 -8.80 14.49 -2.80
N PHE A 99 -10.10 14.18 -2.91
CA PHE A 99 -11.09 15.19 -3.33
C PHE A 99 -11.16 16.36 -2.35
N GLY A 100 -11.06 16.11 -1.04
CA GLY A 100 -10.99 17.16 -0.03
C GLY A 100 -9.80 18.10 -0.23
N MET A 101 -8.62 17.55 -0.55
CA MET A 101 -7.41 18.32 -0.83
C MET A 101 -7.50 19.14 -2.12
N ILE A 102 -8.13 18.59 -3.16
CA ILE A 102 -8.37 19.31 -4.42
C ILE A 102 -9.39 20.45 -4.21
N ALA A 103 -10.45 20.21 -3.45
CA ALA A 103 -11.51 21.20 -3.22
C ALA A 103 -11.07 22.33 -2.28
N LYS A 104 -10.47 21.99 -1.13
CA LYS A 104 -9.98 22.97 -0.15
C LYS A 104 -8.74 22.43 0.55
N PRO A 105 -7.53 22.69 0.02
CA PRO A 105 -6.31 22.23 0.65
C PRO A 105 -6.13 22.90 2.01
N THR A 106 -6.07 22.08 3.06
CA THR A 106 -5.83 22.55 4.43
C THR A 106 -4.68 21.78 5.05
N LEU A 107 -3.95 22.40 5.98
CA LEU A 107 -2.84 21.72 6.67
C LEU A 107 -3.31 20.51 7.48
N CYS A 108 -4.51 20.57 8.07
CA CYS A 108 -5.09 19.42 8.79
C CYS A 108 -5.29 18.21 7.87
N LEU A 109 -5.89 18.42 6.69
CA LEU A 109 -6.02 17.39 5.67
C LEU A 109 -4.65 16.95 5.13
N GLY A 110 -3.69 17.87 5.02
CA GLY A 110 -2.30 17.60 4.65
C GLY A 110 -1.59 16.63 5.59
N PHE A 111 -1.71 16.81 6.90
CA PHE A 111 -1.20 15.85 7.88
C PHE A 111 -1.98 14.53 7.84
N GLY A 112 -3.30 14.60 7.63
CA GLY A 112 -4.15 13.42 7.47
C GLY A 112 -3.71 12.53 6.30
N GLN A 113 -3.46 13.10 5.12
CA GLN A 113 -3.01 12.33 3.95
C GLN A 113 -1.63 11.71 4.14
N LEU A 114 -0.71 12.39 4.84
CA LEU A 114 0.60 11.81 5.17
C LEU A 114 0.50 10.65 6.15
N GLY A 115 -0.39 10.77 7.15
CA GLY A 115 -0.72 9.66 8.04
C GLY A 115 -1.30 8.47 7.26
N LEU A 116 -2.16 8.75 6.29
CA LEU A 116 -2.75 7.74 5.41
C LEU A 116 -1.70 7.06 4.52
N PHE A 117 -0.74 7.83 4.01
CA PHE A 117 0.39 7.34 3.22
C PHE A 117 1.36 6.48 4.03
N ALA A 118 1.69 6.90 5.25
CA ALA A 118 2.48 6.09 6.17
C ALA A 118 1.75 4.77 6.48
N LEU A 119 0.45 4.81 6.73
CA LEU A 119 -0.37 3.63 6.97
C LEU A 119 -0.41 2.71 5.74
N ALA A 120 -0.56 3.27 4.53
CA ALA A 120 -0.53 2.51 3.28
C ALA A 120 0.82 1.81 3.09
N SER A 121 1.91 2.51 3.37
CA SER A 121 3.27 1.97 3.28
C SER A 121 3.49 0.83 4.27
N LEU A 122 3.03 0.97 5.53
CA LEU A 122 3.10 -0.10 6.52
C LEU A 122 2.32 -1.35 6.07
N PHE A 123 1.14 -1.17 5.50
CA PHE A 123 0.33 -2.28 5.00
C PHE A 123 0.91 -2.93 3.74
N HIS A 124 1.56 -2.16 2.86
CA HIS A 124 2.23 -2.70 1.67
C HIS A 124 3.24 -3.79 2.03
N PHE A 125 4.12 -3.49 2.99
CA PHE A 125 5.12 -4.46 3.44
C PHE A 125 4.48 -5.59 4.27
N LYS A 126 3.59 -5.27 5.21
CA LYS A 126 3.01 -6.29 6.09
C LYS A 126 2.15 -7.31 5.35
N ASP A 127 1.25 -6.83 4.50
CA ASP A 127 0.33 -7.68 3.74
C ASP A 127 1.03 -8.30 2.54
N GLY A 128 2.01 -7.60 1.96
CA GLY A 128 2.85 -8.13 0.90
C GLY A 128 3.68 -9.35 1.32
N VAL A 129 4.34 -9.27 2.49
CA VAL A 129 5.06 -10.40 3.06
C VAL A 129 4.11 -11.56 3.36
N ALA A 130 2.92 -11.28 3.92
CA ALA A 130 1.92 -12.30 4.21
C ALA A 130 1.42 -13.00 2.93
N ALA A 131 1.05 -12.24 1.89
CA ALA A 131 0.56 -12.79 0.63
C ALA A 131 1.62 -13.65 -0.07
N LYS A 132 2.88 -13.19 -0.11
CA LYS A 132 4.00 -13.92 -0.72
C LYS A 132 4.39 -15.17 0.08
N ALA A 133 4.31 -15.11 1.41
CA ALA A 133 4.54 -16.27 2.26
C ALA A 133 3.47 -17.37 2.05
N ILE A 134 2.22 -16.97 1.79
CA ILE A 134 1.14 -17.91 1.47
C ILE A 134 1.36 -18.50 0.06
N GLU A 135 1.67 -17.68 -0.93
CA GLU A 135 1.91 -18.15 -2.31
C GLU A 135 3.08 -19.14 -2.43
N HIS A 136 4.18 -18.90 -1.70
CA HIS A 136 5.32 -19.82 -1.69
C HIS A 136 4.96 -21.19 -1.09
N ARG A 137 4.11 -21.23 -0.05
CA ARG A 137 3.64 -22.50 0.53
C ARG A 137 2.80 -23.31 -0.45
N THR A 138 1.97 -22.65 -1.25
CA THR A 138 1.15 -23.32 -2.26
C THR A 138 2.01 -24.00 -3.34
N LEU A 139 3.16 -23.42 -3.71
CA LEU A 139 4.07 -23.99 -4.72
C LEU A 139 4.86 -25.21 -4.23
N THR A 140 5.14 -25.31 -2.93
CA THR A 140 5.84 -26.48 -2.35
C THR A 140 4.95 -27.69 -2.08
N THR A 141 3.63 -27.54 -2.23
CA THR A 141 2.64 -28.61 -2.01
C THR A 141 2.09 -29.22 -3.30
N VAL A 142 2.59 -28.80 -4.47
CA VAL A 142 2.27 -29.38 -5.78
C VAL A 142 3.37 -30.36 -6.18
#